data_AF-C0ZU71-F1
#
_entry.id   AF-C0ZU71-F1
#
_cell.length_a   1.000
_cell.length_b   1.000
_cell.length_c   1.000
_cell.angle_alpha   90.00
_cell.angle_beta   90.00
_cell.angle_gamma   90.00
#
_symmetry.space_group_name_H-M   'P 1'
#
loop_
_entity.id
_entity.type
_entity.pdbx_description
1 polymer ?
#
loop_
_entity_poly.entity_id
_entity_poly.type
_entity_poly.pdbx_seq_one_letter_code
_entity_poly.pdbx_strand_id
1 'polypeptide(L)'
;MDDRAQVREFLTSRRARVTPEQVGLPAGSNRRVEGLRRSEVATLAGVSVEYYTRLERGAISGASPGVLDSIAKALRLDDAERAHLFDLAHAASPVARPPRRRNAKGWKPHQSLQWTLDAVTAGPAFVRNGRMDLLAVNPLARAFYKDLYDMPGQPPNIARFTFLDERAFEFYPDWNAFAEVTVSILRTEAGRDPHNKELHDLIGELSTRSEEFRRRWGAHDVRHHGTGFKTFHHSAVGS
;
A
#
# COMPACT_ATOMS: atom_id res chain seq x y z
N MET A 1 -11.84 13.31 17.23
CA MET A 1 -11.40 12.13 17.99
C MET A 1 -10.00 12.46 18.52
N ASP A 2 -9.64 12.10 19.75
CA ASP A 2 -8.33 12.46 20.30
C ASP A 2 -7.24 11.52 19.75
N ASP A 3 -6.45 12.00 18.79
CA ASP A 3 -5.39 11.23 18.11
C ASP A 3 -4.41 10.59 19.10
N ARG A 4 -4.17 11.22 20.26
CA ARG A 4 -3.31 10.66 21.31
C ARG A 4 -3.90 9.40 21.94
N ALA A 5 -5.22 9.36 22.11
CA ALA A 5 -5.92 8.20 22.66
C ALA A 5 -5.87 7.03 21.68
N GLN A 6 -6.10 7.28 20.38
CA GLN A 6 -6.02 6.25 19.34
C GLN A 6 -4.64 5.63 19.23
N VAL A 7 -3.58 6.46 19.21
CA VAL A 7 -2.20 5.99 19.20
C VAL A 7 -1.91 5.09 20.41
N ARG A 8 -2.35 5.51 21.59
CA ARG A 8 -2.13 4.76 22.83
C ARG A 8 -2.84 3.41 22.79
N GLU A 9 -4.11 3.39 22.39
CA GLU A 9 -4.90 2.17 22.27
C GLU A 9 -4.31 1.21 21.25
N PHE A 10 -3.92 1.73 20.08
CA PHE A 10 -3.30 0.95 19.03
C PHE A 10 -1.98 0.31 19.51
N LEU A 11 -1.00 1.11 19.97
CA LEU A 11 0.30 0.55 20.38
C LEU A 11 0.18 -0.38 21.60
N THR A 12 -0.72 -0.08 22.54
CA THR A 12 -0.95 -0.94 23.71
C THR A 12 -1.52 -2.30 23.30
N SER A 13 -2.53 -2.32 22.42
CA SER A 13 -3.15 -3.57 21.95
C SER A 13 -2.19 -4.42 21.13
N ARG A 14 -1.41 -3.81 20.22
CA ARG A 14 -0.41 -4.54 19.41
C ARG A 14 0.72 -5.10 20.27
N ARG A 15 1.17 -4.37 21.29
CA ARG A 15 2.17 -4.87 22.25
C ARG A 15 1.65 -6.06 23.07
N ALA A 16 0.38 -6.03 23.49
CA ALA A 16 -0.23 -7.11 24.25
C ALA A 16 -0.37 -8.41 23.44
N ARG A 17 -0.55 -8.30 22.12
CA ARG A 17 -0.74 -9.46 21.22
C ARG A 17 0.55 -10.25 20.94
N VAL A 18 1.72 -9.63 21.04
CA VAL A 18 3.00 -10.28 20.73
C VAL A 18 3.56 -10.94 21.99
N THR A 19 3.81 -12.24 21.93
CA THR A 19 4.45 -12.96 23.04
C THR A 19 5.97 -12.87 22.93
N PRO A 20 6.72 -12.91 24.05
CA PRO A 20 8.18 -12.90 24.01
C PRO A 20 8.76 -14.06 23.17
N GLU A 21 8.16 -15.24 23.18
CA GLU A 21 8.63 -16.40 22.42
C GLU A 21 8.58 -16.15 20.91
N GLN A 22 7.56 -15.45 20.42
CA GLN A 22 7.41 -15.11 19.01
C GLN A 22 8.55 -14.23 18.48
N VAL A 23 9.29 -13.58 19.38
CA VAL A 23 10.43 -12.69 19.06
C VAL A 23 11.74 -13.22 19.66
N GLY A 24 11.78 -14.51 20.05
CA GLY A 24 12.99 -15.17 20.55
C GLY A 24 13.41 -14.74 21.95
N LEU A 25 12.52 -14.12 22.73
CA LEU A 25 12.75 -13.75 24.12
C LEU A 25 12.17 -14.81 25.08
N PRO A 26 12.78 -15.01 26.26
CA PRO A 26 12.25 -15.94 27.24
C PRO A 26 10.98 -15.39 27.93
N ALA A 27 9.95 -16.23 28.07
CA ALA A 27 8.89 -15.98 29.05
C ALA A 27 9.44 -16.18 30.47
N GLY A 28 9.98 -15.12 31.06
CA GLY A 28 10.37 -15.14 32.47
C GLY A 28 9.20 -15.50 33.40
N SER A 29 9.51 -16.12 34.53
CA SER A 29 8.57 -16.74 35.47
C SER A 29 7.68 -15.79 36.31
N ASN A 30 7.75 -14.47 36.10
CA ASN A 30 6.97 -13.48 36.86
C ASN A 30 6.52 -12.29 35.98
N ARG A 31 5.88 -12.59 34.85
CA ARG A 31 5.42 -11.58 33.87
C ARG A 31 4.02 -11.05 34.27
N ARG A 32 3.92 -9.72 34.44
CA ARG A 32 2.67 -9.00 34.81
C ARG A 32 1.93 -8.37 33.62
N VAL A 33 2.42 -8.56 32.40
CA VAL A 33 1.86 -8.01 31.16
C VAL A 33 1.55 -9.15 30.20
N GLU A 34 0.45 -9.04 29.45
CA GLU A 34 -0.04 -10.10 28.56
C GLU A 34 0.95 -10.45 27.44
N GLY A 35 1.55 -9.42 26.81
CA GLY A 35 2.53 -9.57 25.74
C GLY A 35 3.91 -9.01 26.09
N LEU A 36 4.53 -8.32 25.13
CA LEU A 36 5.84 -7.71 25.32
C LEU A 36 5.82 -6.58 26.36
N ARG A 37 6.91 -6.42 27.11
CA ARG A 37 7.17 -5.25 27.94
C ARG A 37 7.60 -4.08 27.05
N ARG A 38 7.38 -2.84 27.51
CA ARG A 38 7.87 -1.64 26.81
C ARG A 38 9.38 -1.69 26.54
N SER A 39 10.15 -2.19 27.50
CA SER A 39 11.60 -2.36 27.37
C SER A 39 11.99 -3.40 26.31
N GLU A 40 11.19 -4.45 26.14
CA GLU A 40 11.44 -5.49 25.13
C GLU A 40 11.18 -4.92 23.73
N VAL A 41 10.06 -4.20 23.53
CA VAL A 41 9.77 -3.54 22.25
C VAL A 41 10.85 -2.50 21.92
N ALA A 42 11.26 -1.70 22.89
CA ALA A 42 12.31 -0.70 22.70
C ALA A 42 13.64 -1.34 22.26
N THR A 43 14.01 -2.46 22.90
CA THR A 43 15.22 -3.22 22.54
C THR A 43 15.12 -3.78 21.12
N LEU A 44 14.01 -4.41 20.78
CA LEU A 44 13.77 -4.99 19.45
C LEU A 44 13.73 -3.91 18.34
N ALA A 45 13.20 -2.72 18.65
CA ALA A 45 13.12 -1.60 17.72
C ALA A 45 14.39 -0.74 17.66
N GLY A 46 15.40 -1.00 18.51
CA GLY A 46 16.63 -0.22 18.58
C GLY A 46 16.42 1.23 19.06
N VAL A 47 15.46 1.46 19.96
CA VAL A 47 15.15 2.79 20.52
C VAL A 47 15.23 2.76 22.04
N SER A 48 15.29 3.94 22.69
CA SER A 48 15.27 3.99 24.16
C SER A 48 13.89 3.62 24.73
N VAL A 49 13.88 3.08 25.94
CA VAL A 49 12.64 2.69 26.64
C VAL A 49 11.76 3.92 26.89
N GLU A 50 12.36 5.06 27.25
CA GLU A 50 11.66 6.32 27.44
C GLU A 50 11.02 6.81 26.13
N TYR A 51 11.72 6.63 25.00
CA TYR A 51 11.21 7.03 23.70
C TYR A 51 9.98 6.20 23.32
N TYR A 52 10.07 4.87 23.37
CA TYR A 52 8.93 3.99 23.09
C TYR A 52 7.77 4.24 24.08
N THR A 53 8.07 4.48 25.36
CA THR A 53 7.04 4.78 26.36
C THR A 53 6.29 6.09 26.05
N ARG A 54 6.97 7.11 25.51
CA ARG A 54 6.31 8.35 25.06
C ARG A 54 5.43 8.08 23.84
N LEU A 55 5.93 7.31 22.86
CA LEU A 55 5.15 6.93 21.68
C LEU A 55 3.85 6.19 22.07
N GLU A 56 3.96 5.15 22.90
CA GLU A 56 2.81 4.36 23.37
C GLU A 56 1.83 5.20 24.23
N ARG A 57 2.27 6.32 24.80
CA ARG A 57 1.39 7.25 25.52
C ARG A 57 0.69 8.28 24.61
N GLY A 58 0.87 8.19 23.31
CA GLY A 58 0.21 9.05 22.33
C GLY A 58 1.12 10.14 21.73
N ALA A 59 2.37 10.27 22.18
CA ALA A 59 3.31 11.25 21.66
C ALA A 59 4.05 10.73 20.42
N ILE A 60 3.30 10.29 19.40
CA ILE A 60 3.86 9.74 18.14
C ILE A 60 4.35 10.81 17.16
N SER A 61 3.94 12.06 17.38
CA SER A 61 4.33 13.21 16.57
C SER A 61 5.85 13.34 16.45
N GLY A 62 6.36 13.52 15.23
CA GLY A 62 7.79 13.66 14.96
C GLY A 62 8.59 12.36 14.98
N ALA A 63 7.94 11.19 15.12
CA ALA A 63 8.60 9.91 14.89
C ALA A 63 9.03 9.78 13.43
N SER A 64 10.28 9.37 13.20
CA SER A 64 10.80 9.20 11.83
C SER A 64 10.22 7.93 11.18
N PRO A 65 10.12 7.86 9.85
CA PRO A 65 9.69 6.65 9.13
C PRO A 65 10.50 5.41 9.51
N GLY A 66 11.82 5.55 9.68
CA GLY A 66 12.69 4.43 10.08
C GLY A 66 12.37 3.91 11.48
N VAL A 67 12.03 4.79 12.43
CA VAL A 67 11.62 4.37 13.78
C VAL A 67 10.26 3.69 13.75
N LEU A 68 9.30 4.21 12.99
CA LEU A 68 7.99 3.57 12.81
C LEU A 68 8.12 2.18 12.19
N ASP A 69 9.00 2.01 11.20
CA ASP A 69 9.30 0.70 10.62
C ASP A 69 9.94 -0.28 11.61
N SER A 70 10.88 0.18 12.43
CA SER A 70 11.47 -0.65 13.48
C SER A 70 10.45 -1.08 14.52
N ILE A 71 9.52 -0.20 14.90
CA ILE A 71 8.43 -0.53 15.82
C ILE A 71 7.44 -1.50 15.18
N ALA A 72 7.09 -1.30 13.92
CA ALA A 72 6.21 -2.21 13.19
C ALA A 72 6.81 -3.63 13.12
N LYS A 73 8.11 -3.75 12.87
CA LYS A 73 8.84 -5.03 12.90
C LYS A 73 8.87 -5.65 14.29
N ALA A 74 9.19 -4.87 15.33
CA ALA A 74 9.24 -5.34 16.71
C ALA A 74 7.89 -5.85 17.22
N LEU A 75 6.80 -5.20 16.80
CA LEU A 75 5.42 -5.58 17.13
C LEU A 75 4.81 -6.57 16.13
N ARG A 76 5.59 -7.05 15.16
CA ARG A 76 5.15 -7.97 14.09
C ARG A 76 3.83 -7.52 13.45
N LEU A 77 3.70 -6.22 13.18
CA LEU A 77 2.53 -5.66 12.53
C LEU A 77 2.42 -6.21 11.12
N ASP A 78 1.20 -6.53 10.71
CA ASP A 78 0.91 -6.77 9.30
C ASP A 78 0.94 -5.45 8.50
N ASP A 79 0.78 -5.54 7.17
CA ASP A 79 0.87 -4.38 6.30
C ASP A 79 -0.24 -3.34 6.56
N ALA A 80 -1.44 -3.77 6.97
CA ALA A 80 -2.55 -2.87 7.26
C ALA A 80 -2.35 -2.14 8.59
N GLU A 81 -1.90 -2.86 9.61
CA GLU A 81 -1.53 -2.32 10.92
C GLU A 81 -0.32 -1.38 10.81
N ARG A 82 0.66 -1.74 9.98
CA ARG A 82 1.80 -0.87 9.67
C ARG A 82 1.32 0.39 8.97
N ALA A 83 0.48 0.31 7.94
CA ALA A 83 -0.08 1.51 7.29
C ALA A 83 -0.80 2.40 8.30
N HIS A 84 -1.65 1.82 9.16
CA HIS A 84 -2.37 2.56 10.18
C HIS A 84 -1.45 3.25 11.20
N LEU A 85 -0.35 2.60 11.63
CA LEU A 85 0.65 3.22 12.49
C LEU A 85 1.26 4.49 11.86
N PHE A 86 1.53 4.43 10.55
CA PHE A 86 2.03 5.59 9.82
C PHE A 86 0.97 6.68 9.71
N ASP A 87 -0.28 6.34 9.43
CA ASP A 87 -1.37 7.33 9.34
C ASP A 87 -1.59 8.06 10.68
N LEU A 88 -1.56 7.33 11.79
CA LEU A 88 -1.61 7.90 13.15
C LEU A 88 -0.46 8.89 13.41
N ALA A 89 0.75 8.56 12.95
CA ALA A 89 1.91 9.44 13.06
C ALA A 89 1.78 10.72 12.22
N HIS A 90 1.20 10.61 11.02
CA HIS A 90 0.93 11.76 10.14
C HIS A 90 -0.15 12.68 10.71
N ALA A 91 -1.24 12.12 11.22
CA ALA A 91 -2.33 12.87 11.85
C ALA A 91 -1.85 13.67 13.07
N ALA A 92 -0.98 13.09 13.90
CA ALA A 92 -0.45 13.73 15.11
C ALA A 92 0.62 14.81 14.86
N SER A 93 1.06 15.05 13.62
CA SER A 93 2.08 16.07 13.31
C SER A 93 1.48 17.49 13.38
N PRO A 94 1.99 18.42 14.22
CA PRO A 94 1.54 19.81 14.27
C PRO A 94 1.88 20.57 12.98
N VAL A 95 2.87 20.06 12.23
CA VAL A 95 3.07 20.38 10.83
C VAL A 95 2.40 19.28 10.02
N ALA A 96 1.07 19.17 10.12
CA ALA A 96 0.28 18.53 9.09
C ALA A 96 0.42 19.43 7.85
N ARG A 97 1.60 19.37 7.23
CA ARG A 97 1.79 19.79 5.86
C ARG A 97 0.74 18.94 5.14
N PRO A 98 -0.29 19.54 4.51
CA PRO A 98 -1.15 18.78 3.63
C PRO A 98 -0.22 17.93 2.77
N PRO A 99 -0.49 16.62 2.55
CA PRO A 99 0.37 15.78 1.73
C PRO A 99 0.71 16.62 0.52
N ARG A 100 1.98 17.02 0.45
CA ARG A 100 2.40 18.22 -0.30
C ARG A 100 1.82 18.00 -1.68
N ARG A 101 0.75 18.74 -2.05
CA ARG A 101 -0.03 18.51 -3.27
C ARG A 101 1.02 18.30 -4.34
N ARG A 102 1.29 17.04 -4.67
CA ARG A 102 2.38 16.71 -5.57
C ARG A 102 1.79 17.21 -6.85
N ASN A 103 2.27 18.36 -7.32
CA ASN A 103 1.68 19.02 -8.47
C ASN A 103 1.39 17.93 -9.49
N ALA A 104 0.11 17.78 -9.87
CA ALA A 104 -0.33 16.86 -10.91
C ALA A 104 0.32 17.17 -12.28
N LYS A 105 1.21 18.18 -12.33
CA LYS A 105 2.17 18.39 -13.40
C LYS A 105 3.19 17.26 -13.42
N GLY A 106 2.79 16.18 -14.08
CA GLY A 106 3.64 15.16 -14.71
C GLY A 106 4.79 14.68 -13.86
N TRP A 107 4.55 13.70 -12.99
CA TRP A 107 5.64 12.90 -12.44
C TRP A 107 6.52 12.43 -13.61
N LYS A 108 7.83 12.71 -13.53
CA LYS A 108 8.83 12.21 -14.47
C LYS A 108 9.79 11.31 -13.71
N PRO A 109 10.13 10.12 -14.23
CA PRO A 109 11.11 9.27 -13.59
C PRO A 109 12.46 9.98 -13.56
N HIS A 110 13.18 9.87 -12.44
CA HIS A 110 14.58 10.24 -12.42
C HIS A 110 15.36 9.33 -13.38
N GLN A 111 16.41 9.84 -14.02
CA GLN A 111 17.15 9.10 -15.04
C GLN A 111 17.71 7.75 -14.53
N SER A 112 18.18 7.70 -13.28
CA SER A 112 18.65 6.46 -12.66
C SER A 112 17.55 5.40 -12.51
N LEU A 113 16.30 5.81 -12.28
CA LEU A 113 15.16 4.90 -12.23
C LEU A 113 14.89 4.33 -13.63
N GLN A 114 14.96 5.17 -14.67
CA GLN A 114 14.82 4.69 -16.05
C GLN A 114 15.93 3.70 -16.40
N TRP A 115 17.20 3.99 -16.08
CA TRP A 115 18.30 3.04 -16.30
C TRP A 115 18.11 1.72 -15.56
N THR A 116 17.54 1.75 -14.36
CA THR A 116 17.23 0.53 -13.60
C THR A 116 16.16 -0.30 -14.30
N LEU A 117 15.13 0.34 -14.86
CA LEU A 117 14.11 -0.35 -15.65
C LEU A 117 14.71 -0.93 -16.94
N ASP A 118 15.53 -0.15 -17.64
CA ASP A 118 16.16 -0.55 -18.90
C ASP A 118 17.18 -1.70 -18.71
N ALA A 119 17.78 -1.82 -17.52
CA ALA A 119 18.65 -2.94 -17.16
C ALA A 119 17.91 -4.29 -17.06
N VAL A 120 16.58 -4.28 -16.91
CA VAL A 120 15.76 -5.48 -16.97
C VAL A 120 15.47 -5.80 -18.43
N THR A 121 16.24 -6.72 -19.01
CA THR A 121 16.14 -7.10 -20.43
C THR A 121 15.40 -8.42 -20.67
N ALA A 122 15.23 -9.25 -19.64
CA ALA A 122 14.56 -10.55 -19.75
C ALA A 122 13.04 -10.50 -19.53
N GLY A 123 12.45 -9.31 -19.37
CA GLY A 123 11.02 -9.17 -19.14
C GLY A 123 10.51 -7.73 -18.98
N PRO A 124 9.18 -7.55 -18.88
CA PRO A 124 8.58 -6.25 -18.67
C PRO A 124 8.90 -5.70 -17.27
N ALA A 125 9.40 -4.48 -17.19
CA ALA A 125 9.63 -3.74 -15.95
C ALA A 125 8.93 -2.38 -16.00
N PHE A 126 8.23 -2.02 -14.92
CA PHE A 126 7.46 -0.78 -14.86
C PHE A 126 7.30 -0.26 -13.43
N VAL A 127 6.95 1.02 -13.33
CA VAL A 127 6.59 1.72 -12.11
C VAL A 127 5.13 2.15 -12.20
N ARG A 128 4.36 1.90 -11.14
CA ARG A 128 2.98 2.37 -11.03
C ARG A 128 2.72 3.10 -9.71
N ASN A 129 1.68 3.95 -9.69
CA ASN A 129 1.14 4.49 -8.43
C ASN A 129 0.00 3.62 -7.87
N GLY A 130 -0.55 4.04 -6.72
CA GLY A 130 -1.63 3.34 -6.02
C GLY A 130 -2.94 3.28 -6.81
N ARG A 131 -3.27 4.34 -7.56
CA ARG A 131 -4.41 4.36 -8.51
C ARG A 131 -4.16 3.62 -9.83
N MET A 132 -3.02 2.93 -9.94
CA MET A 132 -2.65 2.04 -11.05
C MET A 132 -2.33 2.70 -12.39
N ASP A 133 -1.80 3.93 -12.38
CA ASP A 133 -1.16 4.50 -13.56
C ASP A 133 0.20 3.86 -13.82
N LEU A 134 0.55 3.64 -15.08
CA LEU A 134 1.93 3.37 -15.50
C LEU A 134 2.69 4.68 -15.63
N LEU A 135 3.67 4.86 -14.75
CA LEU A 135 4.45 6.08 -14.63
C LEU A 135 5.78 6.02 -15.41
N ALA A 136 6.44 4.86 -15.39
CA ALA A 136 7.65 4.58 -16.15
C ALA A 136 7.68 3.11 -16.55
N VAL A 137 8.29 2.80 -17.70
CA VAL A 137 8.34 1.45 -18.27
C VAL A 137 9.68 1.25 -18.99
N ASN A 138 10.16 0.01 -19.05
CA ASN A 138 11.16 -0.39 -20.05
C ASN A 138 10.47 -0.66 -21.42
N PRO A 139 11.23 -0.82 -22.51
CA PRO A 139 10.66 -1.09 -23.83
C PRO A 139 9.78 -2.35 -23.88
N LEU A 140 10.15 -3.42 -23.15
CA LEU A 140 9.36 -4.65 -23.09
C LEU A 140 8.02 -4.44 -22.39
N ALA A 141 7.96 -3.69 -21.29
CA ALA A 141 6.70 -3.34 -20.63
C ALA A 141 5.83 -2.42 -21.51
N ARG A 142 6.44 -1.53 -22.30
CA ARG A 142 5.72 -0.73 -23.29
C ARG A 142 5.07 -1.58 -24.36
N ALA A 143 5.79 -2.58 -24.88
CA ALA A 143 5.25 -3.53 -25.85
C ALA A 143 4.16 -4.42 -25.24
N PHE A 144 4.42 -4.93 -24.02
CA PHE A 144 3.50 -5.79 -23.28
C PHE A 144 2.17 -5.12 -22.96
N TYR A 145 2.20 -3.84 -22.60
CA TYR A 145 1.01 -3.02 -22.33
C TYR A 145 0.60 -2.15 -23.53
N LYS A 146 0.87 -2.56 -24.78
CA LYS A 146 0.55 -1.73 -25.96
C LYS A 146 -0.91 -1.28 -25.98
N ASP A 147 -1.84 -2.20 -25.68
CA ASP A 147 -3.28 -1.95 -25.76
C ASP A 147 -3.74 -0.94 -24.71
N LEU A 148 -3.08 -0.97 -23.55
CA LEU A 148 -3.25 -0.01 -22.47
C LEU A 148 -2.74 1.40 -22.87
N TYR A 149 -1.67 1.48 -23.67
CA TYR A 149 -1.16 2.76 -24.20
C TYR A 149 -2.01 3.33 -25.34
N ASP A 150 -2.77 2.49 -26.05
CA ASP A 150 -3.69 2.91 -27.12
C ASP A 150 -5.01 3.50 -26.56
N MET A 151 -5.30 3.27 -25.28
CA MET A 151 -6.47 3.87 -24.63
C MET A 151 -6.36 5.39 -24.53
N PRO A 152 -7.49 6.12 -24.61
CA PRO A 152 -7.50 7.55 -24.34
C PRO A 152 -7.21 7.84 -22.86
N GLY A 153 -6.53 8.96 -22.62
CA GLY A 153 -6.15 9.38 -21.27
C GLY A 153 -4.68 9.11 -20.97
N GLN A 154 -4.06 10.06 -20.28
CA GLN A 154 -2.66 9.96 -19.86
C GLN A 154 -2.55 10.31 -18.38
N PRO A 155 -1.74 9.57 -17.60
CA PRO A 155 -0.97 8.37 -18.00
C PRO A 155 -1.86 7.13 -18.27
N PRO A 156 -1.35 6.09 -18.96
CA PRO A 156 -2.07 4.82 -19.13
C PRO A 156 -2.39 4.21 -17.76
N ASN A 157 -3.60 3.67 -17.60
CA ASN A 157 -4.10 3.24 -16.30
C ASN A 157 -4.68 1.82 -16.34
N ILE A 158 -4.07 0.91 -15.57
CA ILE A 158 -4.40 -0.53 -15.58
C ILE A 158 -5.86 -0.75 -15.15
N ALA A 159 -6.37 0.03 -14.20
CA ALA A 159 -7.75 -0.11 -13.75
C ALA A 159 -8.76 0.29 -14.84
N ARG A 160 -8.47 1.37 -15.60
CA ARG A 160 -9.28 1.74 -16.76
C ARG A 160 -9.30 0.64 -17.81
N PHE A 161 -8.14 0.09 -18.16
CA PHE A 161 -8.10 -1.03 -19.12
C PHE A 161 -8.90 -2.22 -18.64
N THR A 162 -8.71 -2.62 -17.39
CA THR A 162 -9.40 -3.78 -16.81
C THR A 162 -10.92 -3.68 -16.89
N PHE A 163 -11.49 -2.49 -16.68
CA PHE A 163 -12.94 -2.32 -16.53
C PHE A 163 -13.64 -1.58 -17.67
N LEU A 164 -12.91 -0.88 -18.54
CA LEU A 164 -13.46 0.00 -19.58
C LEU A 164 -13.03 -0.38 -21.01
N ASP A 165 -12.17 -1.39 -21.17
CA ASP A 165 -11.71 -1.87 -22.47
C ASP A 165 -11.96 -3.37 -22.61
N GLU A 166 -12.66 -3.79 -23.66
CA GLU A 166 -13.02 -5.20 -23.87
C GLU A 166 -11.79 -6.09 -24.15
N ARG A 167 -10.69 -5.51 -24.64
CA ARG A 167 -9.42 -6.24 -24.86
C ARG A 167 -8.85 -6.81 -23.56
N ALA A 168 -9.28 -6.30 -22.40
CA ALA A 168 -8.87 -6.84 -21.11
C ALA A 168 -9.35 -8.28 -20.87
N PHE A 169 -10.48 -8.70 -21.45
CA PHE A 169 -10.98 -10.07 -21.30
C PHE A 169 -10.08 -11.09 -22.02
N GLU A 170 -9.49 -10.71 -23.16
CA GLU A 170 -8.51 -11.54 -23.85
C GLU A 170 -7.14 -11.45 -23.18
N PHE A 171 -6.75 -10.27 -22.71
CA PHE A 171 -5.43 -10.06 -22.11
C PHE A 171 -5.25 -10.75 -20.75
N TYR A 172 -6.33 -10.84 -19.97
CA TYR A 172 -6.38 -11.50 -18.66
C TYR A 172 -7.20 -12.81 -18.74
N PRO A 173 -6.55 -13.98 -18.87
CA PRO A 173 -7.26 -15.27 -18.93
C PRO A 173 -8.19 -15.52 -17.74
N ASP A 174 -7.79 -15.09 -16.54
CA ASP A 174 -8.66 -14.99 -15.37
C ASP A 174 -8.97 -13.53 -15.07
N TRP A 175 -9.78 -12.92 -15.94
CA TRP A 175 -10.21 -11.53 -15.79
C TRP A 175 -10.92 -11.29 -14.45
N ASN A 176 -11.71 -12.26 -13.96
CA ASN A 176 -12.42 -12.14 -12.69
C ASN A 176 -11.47 -11.99 -11.51
N ALA A 177 -10.41 -12.81 -11.44
CA ALA A 177 -9.38 -12.66 -10.42
C ALA A 177 -8.68 -11.30 -10.56
N PHE A 178 -8.32 -10.89 -11.79
CA PHE A 178 -7.66 -9.60 -12.03
C PHE A 178 -8.52 -8.38 -11.66
N ALA A 179 -9.82 -8.46 -11.88
CA ALA A 179 -10.79 -7.43 -11.47
C ALA A 179 -10.85 -7.32 -9.93
N GLU A 180 -10.92 -8.46 -9.21
CA GLU A 180 -10.89 -8.47 -7.73
C GLU A 180 -9.59 -7.86 -7.18
N VAL A 181 -8.45 -8.24 -7.78
CA VAL A 181 -7.13 -7.66 -7.46
C VAL A 181 -7.17 -6.13 -7.54
N THR A 182 -7.67 -5.64 -8.66
CA THR A 182 -7.70 -4.21 -8.99
C THR A 182 -8.58 -3.45 -8.00
N VAL A 183 -9.78 -3.97 -7.69
CA VAL A 183 -10.70 -3.37 -6.71
C VAL A 183 -10.08 -3.35 -5.31
N SER A 184 -9.42 -4.44 -4.89
CA SER A 184 -8.75 -4.51 -3.59
C SER A 184 -7.61 -3.48 -3.45
N ILE A 185 -6.80 -3.31 -4.50
CA ILE A 185 -5.74 -2.28 -4.53
C ILE A 185 -6.32 -0.87 -4.42
N LEU A 186 -7.35 -0.56 -5.21
CA LEU A 186 -7.98 0.77 -5.19
C LEU A 186 -8.66 1.07 -3.84
N ARG A 187 -9.28 0.06 -3.21
CA ARG A 187 -9.89 0.20 -1.90
C ARG A 187 -8.85 0.45 -0.81
N THR A 188 -7.73 -0.26 -0.86
CA THR A 188 -6.60 -0.05 0.04
C THR A 188 -6.05 1.38 -0.11
N GLU A 189 -5.87 1.85 -1.35
CA GLU A 189 -5.36 3.21 -1.60
C GLU A 189 -6.37 4.29 -1.17
N ALA A 190 -7.67 4.05 -1.36
CA ALA A 190 -8.71 4.99 -0.92
C ALA A 190 -8.78 5.11 0.61
N GLY A 191 -8.50 4.01 1.33
CA GLY A 191 -8.34 4.03 2.78
C GLY A 191 -7.09 4.79 3.24
N ARG A 192 -5.99 4.68 2.49
CA ARG A 192 -4.70 5.32 2.80
C ARG A 192 -4.69 6.83 2.60
N ASP A 193 -5.33 7.33 1.55
CA ASP A 193 -5.47 8.77 1.30
C ASP A 193 -6.93 9.14 0.98
N PRO A 194 -7.77 9.31 2.03
CA PRO A 194 -9.19 9.62 1.86
C PRO A 194 -9.47 10.95 1.14
N HIS A 195 -8.48 11.81 0.98
CA HIS A 195 -8.61 13.13 0.36
C HIS A 195 -8.03 13.19 -1.06
N ASN A 196 -7.60 12.05 -1.61
CA ASN A 196 -7.06 11.98 -2.97
C ASN A 196 -8.15 12.16 -4.03
N LYS A 197 -8.32 13.40 -4.50
CA LYS A 197 -9.31 13.74 -5.54
C LYS A 197 -9.16 12.89 -6.80
N GLU A 198 -7.93 12.66 -7.26
CA GLU A 198 -7.72 11.97 -8.54
C GLU A 198 -8.05 10.48 -8.45
N LEU A 199 -7.90 9.87 -7.27
CA LEU A 199 -8.38 8.51 -7.01
C LEU A 199 -9.91 8.47 -6.93
N HIS A 200 -10.55 9.45 -6.26
CA HIS A 200 -12.01 9.55 -6.22
C HIS A 200 -12.62 9.76 -7.61
N ASP A 201 -12.00 10.59 -8.45
CA ASP A 201 -12.42 10.80 -9.84
C ASP A 201 -12.34 9.48 -10.63
N LEU A 202 -11.26 8.71 -10.46
CA LEU A 202 -11.11 7.39 -11.10
C LEU A 202 -12.19 6.41 -10.61
N ILE A 203 -12.40 6.29 -9.30
CA ILE A 203 -13.41 5.40 -8.73
C ILE A 203 -14.82 5.79 -9.22
N GLY A 204 -15.12 7.08 -9.28
CA GLY A 204 -16.37 7.61 -9.80
C GLY A 204 -16.57 7.29 -11.28
N GLU A 205 -15.52 7.45 -12.10
CA GLU A 205 -15.53 7.06 -13.51
C GLU A 205 -15.82 5.56 -13.67
N LEU A 206 -15.06 4.70 -12.99
CA LEU A 206 -15.20 3.25 -13.08
C LEU A 206 -16.59 2.79 -12.60
N SER A 207 -17.09 3.35 -11.49
CA SER A 207 -18.42 3.02 -10.95
C SER A 207 -19.55 3.43 -11.89
N THR A 208 -19.37 4.53 -12.62
CA THR A 208 -20.37 5.04 -13.58
C THR A 208 -20.38 4.18 -14.84
N ARG A 209 -19.19 3.84 -15.35
CA ARG A 209 -19.02 3.24 -16.68
C ARG A 209 -18.93 1.71 -16.69
N SER A 210 -18.73 1.06 -15.55
CA SER A 210 -18.63 -0.40 -15.45
C SER A 210 -19.55 -0.95 -14.35
N GLU A 211 -20.54 -1.73 -14.74
CA GLU A 211 -21.44 -2.44 -13.81
C GLU A 211 -20.67 -3.43 -12.94
N GLU A 212 -19.71 -4.16 -13.54
CA GLU A 212 -18.86 -5.11 -12.82
C GLU A 212 -17.99 -4.42 -11.77
N PHE A 213 -17.42 -3.26 -12.08
CA PHE A 213 -16.70 -2.47 -11.07
C PHE A 213 -17.62 -2.05 -9.94
N ARG A 214 -18.79 -1.48 -10.27
CA ARG A 214 -19.77 -0.99 -9.29
C ARG A 214 -20.19 -2.10 -8.33
N ARG A 215 -20.48 -3.29 -8.86
CA ARG A 215 -20.87 -4.48 -8.08
C ARG A 215 -19.77 -4.88 -7.09
N ARG A 216 -18.53 -5.01 -7.55
CA ARG A 216 -17.37 -5.41 -6.70
C ARG A 216 -16.97 -4.32 -5.71
N TRP A 217 -17.08 -3.06 -6.10
CA TRP A 217 -16.82 -1.93 -5.22
C TRP A 217 -17.86 -1.86 -4.08
N GLY A 218 -19.13 -2.11 -4.37
CA GLY A 218 -20.22 -2.14 -3.38
C GLY A 218 -20.26 -3.39 -2.50
N ALA A 219 -19.69 -4.51 -2.94
CA ALA A 219 -19.65 -5.76 -2.16
C ALA A 219 -18.73 -5.69 -0.91
N HIS A 220 -17.88 -4.67 -0.79
CA HIS A 220 -16.96 -4.47 0.35
C HIS A 220 -16.05 -5.67 0.72
N ASP A 221 -15.93 -6.68 -0.14
CA ASP A 221 -15.06 -7.83 0.13
C ASP A 221 -13.59 -7.40 0.15
N VAL A 222 -12.95 -7.56 1.32
CA VAL A 222 -11.52 -7.30 1.50
C VAL A 222 -10.80 -8.64 1.36
N ARG A 223 -10.20 -8.88 0.18
CA ARG A 223 -9.18 -9.92 0.00
C ARG A 223 -7.80 -9.29 -0.09
N HIS A 224 -6.90 -9.76 0.76
CA HIS A 224 -5.50 -9.33 0.77
C HIS A 224 -4.79 -9.77 -0.52
N HIS A 225 -4.06 -8.84 -1.13
CA HIS A 225 -3.22 -9.11 -2.28
C HIS A 225 -1.90 -9.75 -1.84
N GLY A 226 -1.69 -11.01 -2.17
CA GLY A 226 -0.45 -11.76 -1.87
C GLY A 226 0.47 -11.91 -3.08
N THR A 227 1.63 -12.53 -2.87
CA THR A 227 2.50 -13.02 -3.94
C THR A 227 1.82 -14.15 -4.70
N GLY A 228 1.91 -14.14 -6.04
CA GLY A 228 1.33 -15.18 -6.88
C GLY A 228 1.79 -15.05 -8.33
N PHE A 229 1.44 -16.04 -9.14
CA PHE A 229 1.66 -16.00 -10.58
C PHE A 229 0.55 -15.19 -11.25
N LYS A 230 0.92 -14.36 -12.22
CA LYS A 230 -0.02 -13.68 -13.10
C LYS A 230 0.12 -14.25 -14.49
N THR A 231 -0.95 -14.84 -15.00
CA THR A 231 -1.04 -15.32 -16.37
C THR A 231 -1.64 -14.22 -17.23
N PHE A 232 -1.09 -14.05 -18.42
CA PHE A 232 -1.56 -13.08 -19.41
C PHE A 232 -1.62 -13.78 -20.76
N HIS A 233 -2.47 -13.30 -21.65
CA HIS A 233 -2.47 -13.73 -23.04
C HIS A 233 -2.20 -12.52 -23.93
N HIS A 234 -0.99 -12.45 -24.47
CA HIS A 234 -0.55 -11.31 -25.26
C HIS A 234 -0.73 -11.59 -26.74
N SER A 235 -1.45 -10.72 -27.46
CA SER A 235 -1.83 -10.94 -28.87
C SER A 235 -0.67 -11.25 -29.83
N ALA A 236 0.56 -10.82 -29.51
CA ALA A 236 1.74 -11.10 -30.33
C ALA A 236 2.51 -12.38 -29.97
N VAL A 237 2.34 -12.95 -28.75
CA VAL A 237 3.16 -14.08 -28.27
C VAL A 237 2.36 -15.21 -27.61
N GLY A 238 1.05 -15.05 -27.42
CA GLY A 238 0.19 -16.05 -26.77
C GLY A 238 0.28 -16.00 -25.24
N SER A 239 0.01 -17.16 -24.61
CA SER A 239 0.02 -17.39 -23.16
C SER A 239 1.37 -17.85 -22.63
#